data_AF-A0A956CT09-F1
#
_entry.id   AF-A0A956CT09-F1
#
_cell.length_a   1.000
_cell.length_b   1.000
_cell.length_c   1.000
_cell.angle_alpha   90.00
_cell.angle_beta   90.00
_cell.angle_gamma   90.00
#
_symmetry.space_group_name_H-M   'P 1'
#
loop_
_entity.id
_entity.type
_entity.pdbx_description
1 polymer ?
#
loop_
_entity_poly.entity_id
_entity_poly.type
_entity_poly.pdbx_seq_one_letter_code
_entity_poly.pdbx_strand_id
1 'polypeptide(L)'
;MTARGSADEDGQGTWLNDLRLVPASMPYRPPRLVPRPSIHGYELATVVGPDGSEIHTDLHGRVRVHFPWDREHAPTAEDSSCWMRVMQSWSGPGCGSRGIV
;
A
#
# COMPACT_ATOMS: atom_id res chain seq x y z
N MET A 1 8.58 -24.64 -12.21
CA MET A 1 8.26 -25.19 -13.53
C MET A 1 9.48 -24.96 -14.39
N THR A 2 10.22 -26.02 -14.68
CA THR A 2 11.38 -25.94 -15.58
C THR A 2 11.13 -26.94 -16.69
N ALA A 3 10.94 -26.44 -17.90
CA ALA A 3 10.82 -27.27 -19.09
C ALA A 3 12.19 -27.32 -19.77
N ARG A 4 12.64 -28.52 -20.15
CA ARG A 4 13.83 -28.72 -20.98
C ARG A 4 13.43 -29.58 -22.16
N GLY A 5 13.82 -29.15 -23.36
CA GLY A 5 13.58 -29.89 -24.59
C GLY A 5 14.84 -29.93 -25.45
N SER A 6 15.05 -31.05 -26.12
CA SER A 6 16.03 -31.20 -27.20
C SER A 6 15.31 -31.80 -28.41
N ALA A 7 15.62 -31.31 -29.61
CA ALA A 7 15.08 -31.79 -30.87
C ALA A 7 16.22 -32.16 -31.82
N ASP A 8 16.08 -33.30 -32.51
CA ASP A 8 17.01 -33.79 -33.53
C ASP A 8 16.61 -33.27 -34.93
N GLU A 9 17.52 -33.37 -35.92
CA GLU A 9 17.33 -32.86 -37.29
C GLU A 9 16.12 -33.49 -38.03
N ASP A 10 15.68 -34.68 -37.60
CA ASP A 10 14.49 -35.39 -38.11
C ASP A 10 13.15 -34.88 -37.53
N GLY A 11 13.17 -33.78 -36.77
CA GLY A 11 11.97 -33.16 -36.18
C GLY A 11 11.38 -33.93 -34.99
N GLN A 12 12.08 -34.97 -34.51
CA GLN A 12 11.75 -35.68 -33.27
C GLN A 12 12.47 -35.04 -32.09
N GLY A 13 11.71 -34.64 -31.07
CA GLY A 13 12.27 -34.01 -29.87
C GLY A 13 11.68 -34.58 -28.60
N THR A 14 12.52 -34.66 -27.57
CA THR A 14 12.10 -35.07 -26.22
C THR A 14 11.77 -33.83 -25.41
N TRP A 15 10.60 -33.82 -24.76
CA TRP A 15 10.18 -32.75 -23.87
C TRP A 15 10.03 -33.26 -22.44
N LEU A 16 10.73 -32.62 -21.49
CA LEU A 16 10.75 -33.00 -20.09
C LEU A 16 10.25 -31.87 -19.20
N ASN A 17 9.45 -32.22 -18.18
CA ASN A 17 8.90 -31.28 -17.19
C ASN A 17 9.09 -31.77 -15.78
N ASP A 18 9.48 -30.83 -14.93
CA ASP A 18 9.39 -30.96 -13.48
C ASP A 18 8.18 -30.17 -12.96
N LEU A 19 7.25 -30.87 -12.31
CA LEU A 19 5.98 -30.34 -11.80
C LEU A 19 5.92 -30.45 -10.27
N ARG A 20 5.48 -29.38 -9.61
CA ARG A 20 5.15 -29.38 -8.17
C ARG A 20 3.65 -29.18 -8.03
N LEU A 21 2.98 -30.14 -7.41
CA LEU A 21 1.52 -30.21 -7.35
C LEU A 21 1.02 -30.14 -5.90
N VAL A 22 -0.21 -29.67 -5.74
CA VAL A 22 -0.95 -29.68 -4.47
C VAL A 22 -2.28 -30.41 -4.66
N PRO A 23 -2.80 -31.13 -3.64
CA PRO A 23 -4.07 -31.84 -3.76
C PRO A 23 -5.22 -30.91 -4.12
N ALA A 24 -6.10 -31.35 -5.03
CA ALA A 24 -7.24 -30.56 -5.49
C ALA A 24 -8.25 -30.24 -4.37
N SER A 25 -8.29 -31.07 -3.32
CA SER A 25 -9.14 -30.86 -2.14
C SER A 25 -8.61 -29.80 -1.18
N MET A 26 -7.37 -29.32 -1.36
CA MET A 26 -6.73 -28.37 -0.46
C MET A 26 -6.63 -26.98 -1.10
N PRO A 27 -7.15 -25.92 -0.46
CA PRO A 27 -6.97 -24.58 -0.96
C PRO A 27 -5.50 -24.17 -0.84
N TYR A 28 -4.84 -23.92 -1.97
CA TYR A 28 -3.46 -23.46 -1.99
C TYR A 28 -3.32 -22.07 -1.36
N ARG A 29 -2.24 -21.86 -0.62
CA ARG A 29 -1.82 -20.56 -0.07
C ARG A 29 -0.35 -20.35 -0.45
N PRO A 30 -0.03 -19.35 -1.29
CA PRO A 30 1.36 -19.11 -1.65
C PRO A 30 2.16 -18.68 -0.40
N PRO A 31 3.41 -19.13 -0.27
CA PRO A 31 4.28 -18.67 0.80
C PRO A 31 4.57 -17.18 0.66
N ARG A 32 4.65 -16.45 1.77
CA ARG A 32 5.06 -15.04 1.79
C ARG A 32 6.58 -14.95 1.71
N LEU A 33 7.11 -15.07 0.50
CA LEU A 33 8.56 -15.01 0.24
C LEU A 33 9.11 -13.59 0.35
N VAL A 34 8.29 -12.60 -0.02
CA VAL A 34 8.69 -11.20 -0.04
C VAL A 34 8.37 -10.58 1.33
N PRO A 35 9.34 -9.94 2.00
CA PRO A 35 9.06 -9.23 3.25
C PRO A 35 8.08 -8.08 3.00
N ARG A 36 7.27 -7.78 4.03
CA ARG A 36 6.34 -6.65 3.96
C ARG A 36 7.14 -5.33 3.97
N PRO A 37 6.84 -4.38 3.08
CA PRO A 37 7.41 -3.04 3.15
C PRO A 37 7.15 -2.40 4.52
N SER A 38 8.18 -1.76 5.07
CA SER A 38 8.14 -1.06 6.35
C SER A 38 8.74 0.32 6.24
N ILE A 39 8.10 1.31 6.86
CA ILE A 39 8.67 2.64 7.06
C ILE A 39 9.46 2.62 8.37
N HIS A 40 10.74 2.95 8.34
CA HIS A 40 11.64 2.83 9.50
C HIS A 40 11.62 4.06 10.44
N GLY A 41 10.83 5.08 10.11
CA GLY A 41 10.77 6.32 10.89
C GLY A 41 9.55 7.17 10.53
N TYR A 42 9.64 8.46 10.85
CA TYR A 42 8.64 9.45 10.48
C TYR A 42 8.97 10.06 9.13
N GLU A 43 7.94 10.42 8.40
CA GLU A 43 8.06 11.10 7.11
C GLU A 43 7.38 12.46 7.16
N LEU A 44 7.84 13.35 6.31
CA LEU A 44 7.21 14.65 6.10
C LEU A 44 6.03 14.50 5.13
N ALA A 45 4.99 15.27 5.35
CA ALA A 45 3.84 15.34 4.48
C ALA A 45 3.21 16.75 4.56
N THR A 46 2.52 17.15 3.51
CA THR A 46 1.81 18.44 3.43
C THR A 46 0.33 18.21 3.67
N VAL A 47 -0.31 18.99 4.54
CA VAL A 47 -1.77 18.91 4.74
C VAL A 47 -2.49 19.39 3.47
N VAL A 48 -3.48 18.62 3.02
CA VAL A 48 -4.26 18.92 1.81
C VAL A 48 -5.75 18.96 2.12
N GLY A 49 -6.49 19.70 1.29
CA GLY A 49 -7.94 19.84 1.36
C GLY A 49 -8.51 20.38 0.05
N PRO A 50 -9.85 20.46 -0.05
CA PRO A 50 -10.53 21.05 -1.20
C PRO A 50 -10.05 22.46 -1.51
N ASP A 51 -10.04 22.81 -2.79
CA ASP A 51 -9.68 24.16 -3.25
C ASP A 51 -10.52 25.23 -2.55
N GLY A 52 -9.85 26.27 -2.04
CA GLY A 52 -10.49 27.38 -1.33
C GLY A 52 -10.84 27.10 0.14
N SER A 53 -10.57 25.88 0.65
CA SER A 53 -10.68 25.60 2.08
C SER A 53 -9.30 25.66 2.75
N GLU A 54 -9.15 26.55 3.73
CA GLU A 54 -7.94 26.62 4.57
C GLU A 54 -7.88 25.45 5.55
N ILE A 55 -9.04 25.01 6.04
CA ILE A 55 -9.19 23.95 7.04
C ILE A 55 -10.08 22.85 6.48
N HIS A 56 -9.53 21.64 6.36
CA HIS A 56 -10.27 20.45 5.93
C HIS A 56 -10.12 19.31 6.95
N THR A 57 -11.14 19.12 7.78
CA THR A 57 -11.17 18.07 8.81
C THR A 57 -12.51 17.36 8.90
N ASP A 58 -12.50 16.13 9.43
CA ASP A 58 -13.72 15.36 9.67
C ASP A 58 -14.23 15.51 11.11
N LEU A 59 -15.32 14.81 11.45
CA LEU A 59 -15.92 14.80 12.80
C LEU A 59 -14.95 14.35 13.91
N HIS A 60 -13.83 13.72 13.55
CA HIS A 60 -12.81 13.24 14.47
C HIS A 60 -11.55 14.12 14.48
N GLY A 61 -11.56 15.27 13.78
CA GLY A 61 -10.40 16.16 13.67
C GLY A 61 -9.24 15.52 12.92
N ARG A 62 -9.52 14.58 12.01
CA ARG A 62 -8.51 13.99 11.12
C ARG A 62 -8.20 14.93 9.97
N VAL A 63 -7.03 14.76 9.38
CA VAL A 63 -6.59 15.49 8.18
C VAL A 63 -6.25 14.52 7.06
N ARG A 64 -6.17 15.04 5.84
CA ARG A 64 -5.58 14.35 4.69
C ARG A 64 -4.25 15.02 4.39
N VAL A 65 -3.28 14.24 3.93
CA VAL A 65 -1.93 14.71 3.60
C VAL A 65 -1.48 14.23 2.23
N HIS A 66 -0.57 14.96 1.61
CA HIS A 66 0.19 14.55 0.42
C HIS A 66 1.63 14.24 0.83
N PHE A 67 2.12 13.06 0.43
CA PHE A 67 3.49 12.64 0.70
C PHE A 67 4.43 13.05 -0.43
N PRO A 68 5.68 13.46 -0.14
CA PRO A 68 6.64 13.85 -1.18
C PRO A 68 6.96 12.77 -2.22
N TRP A 69 6.77 11.50 -1.88
CA TRP A 69 6.97 10.37 -2.77
C TRP A 69 5.73 10.03 -3.62
N ASP A 70 4.57 10.61 -3.33
CA ASP A 70 3.36 10.39 -4.12
C ASP A 70 3.43 11.18 -5.43
N ARG A 71 3.43 10.44 -6.53
CA ARG A 71 3.47 10.95 -7.90
C ARG A 71 2.16 10.71 -8.66
N GLU A 72 1.22 9.98 -8.07
CA GLU A 72 -0.06 9.66 -8.70
C GLU A 72 -1.04 10.81 -8.53
N HIS A 73 -1.00 11.49 -7.39
CA HIS A 73 -1.85 12.64 -7.10
C HIS A 73 -1.12 13.97 -7.29
N ALA A 74 -1.87 15.00 -7.69
CA ALA A 74 -1.35 16.36 -7.66
C ALA A 74 -1.06 16.78 -6.21
N PRO A 75 -0.02 17.60 -5.94
CA PRO A 75 0.36 17.99 -4.57
C PRO A 75 -0.74 18.68 -3.76
N THR A 76 -1.75 19.24 -4.42
CA THR A 76 -2.91 19.91 -3.80
C THR A 76 -4.19 19.09 -3.88
N ALA A 77 -4.13 17.86 -4.40
CA ALA A 77 -5.31 17.03 -4.56
C ALA A 77 -5.87 16.68 -3.18
N GLU A 78 -7.15 17.01 -2.96
CA GLU A 78 -7.85 16.69 -1.72
C GLU A 78 -7.89 15.20 -1.42
N ASP A 79 -7.75 14.35 -2.45
CA ASP A 79 -7.85 12.91 -2.36
C ASP A 79 -6.53 12.13 -2.21
N SER A 80 -5.42 12.84 -2.03
CA SER A 80 -4.04 12.29 -1.94
C SER A 80 -3.84 11.20 -0.87
N SER A 81 -4.68 11.13 0.16
CA SER A 81 -4.58 10.08 1.18
C SER A 81 -5.89 9.80 1.89
N CYS A 82 -5.90 8.78 2.76
CA CYS A 82 -7.00 8.53 3.69
C CYS A 82 -6.98 9.49 4.88
N TRP A 83 -8.08 9.55 5.64
CA TRP A 83 -8.16 10.34 6.86
C TRP A 83 -7.20 9.84 7.95
N MET A 84 -6.22 10.67 8.32
CA MET A 84 -5.21 10.37 9.32
C MET A 84 -5.49 11.08 10.65
N ARG A 85 -5.29 10.37 11.76
CA ARG A 85 -5.45 10.92 13.10
C ARG A 85 -4.29 11.85 13.44
N VAL A 86 -4.60 12.98 14.07
CA VAL A 86 -3.63 13.97 14.51
C VAL A 86 -3.37 13.79 16.00
N MET A 87 -2.09 13.77 16.40
CA MET A 87 -1.69 13.75 17.80
C MET A 87 -2.01 15.09 18.46
N GLN A 88 -2.56 15.05 19.66
CA GLN A 88 -2.93 16.24 20.44
C GLN A 88 -2.21 16.20 21.79
N SER A 89 -1.96 17.37 22.38
CA SER A 89 -1.32 17.47 23.70
C SER A 89 -2.18 16.87 24.82
N TRP A 90 -3.51 16.92 24.68
CA TRP A 90 -4.45 16.30 25.63
C TRP A 90 -5.72 15.83 24.91
N SER A 91 -6.09 14.55 25.09
CA SER A 91 -7.31 13.97 24.53
C SER A 91 -8.05 13.13 25.58
N GLY A 92 -9.31 13.45 25.82
CA GLY A 92 -10.20 12.74 26.73
C GLY A 92 -11.65 12.69 26.22
N PRO A 93 -12.53 11.87 26.84
CA PRO A 93 -13.94 11.82 26.46
C PRO A 93 -14.63 13.17 26.70
N GLY A 94 -14.97 13.89 25.63
CA GLY A 94 -15.68 15.17 25.69
C GLY A 94 -14.84 16.38 26.15
N CYS A 95 -13.58 16.19 26.55
CA CYS A 95 -12.67 17.26 26.97
C CYS A 95 -11.25 17.04 26.43
N GLY A 96 -10.48 18.11 26.27
CA GLY A 96 -9.12 18.04 25.76
C GLY A 96 -8.72 19.30 24.99
N SER A 97 -7.48 19.30 24.49
CA SER A 97 -7.02 20.31 23.54
C SER A 97 -7.35 19.85 22.11
N ARG A 98 -7.69 20.81 21.25
CA ARG A 98 -7.87 20.59 19.81
C ARG A 98 -7.13 21.68 19.06
N GLY A 99 -5.96 21.33 18.55
CA GLY A 99 -5.22 22.13 17.59
C GLY A 99 -5.22 21.42 16.24
N ILE A 100 -5.53 22.17 15.18
CA ILE A 100 -5.27 21.77 13.80
C ILE A 100 -4.19 22.73 13.28
N VAL A 101 -3.19 22.19 12.61
CA VAL A 101 -2.07 22.95 12.03
C VAL A 101 -2.47 23.44 10.65
#